data_AF-A0A497ILS9-F1
#
_entry.id   AF-A0A497ILS9-F1
#
_cell.length_a   1.000
_cell.length_b   1.000
_cell.length_c   1.000
_cell.angle_alpha   90.00
_cell.angle_beta   90.00
_cell.angle_gamma   90.00
#
_symmetry.space_group_name_H-M   'P 1'
#
loop_
_entity.id
_entity.type
_entity.pdbx_description
1 polymer ?
#
loop_
_entity_poly.entity_id
_entity_poly.type
_entity_poly.pdbx_seq_one_letter_code
_entity_poly.pdbx_strand_id
1 'polypeptide(L)'
;MQQKRYPKGHFIGLGIAFGIPLGMPIGLAIGNIGIGPAIGAALGIPIGIALEKKKNPNPRPLTKEEEIRKRNLIILLLIGLIVFVAVSTFYFFLK
;
A
#
# COMPACT_ATOMS: atom_id res chain seq x y z
N MET A 1 -25.74 -12.21 12.52
CA MET A 1 -24.78 -11.11 12.27
C MET A 1 -24.38 -11.16 10.80
N GLN A 2 -24.71 -10.14 9.99
CA GLN A 2 -24.29 -10.12 8.58
C GLN A 2 -22.76 -10.02 8.51
N GLN A 3 -22.08 -11.00 7.91
CA GLN A 3 -20.64 -10.92 7.70
C GLN A 3 -20.34 -9.75 6.76
N LYS A 4 -19.55 -8.78 7.24
CA LYS A 4 -19.10 -7.63 6.46
C LYS A 4 -18.28 -8.14 5.26
N ARG A 5 -18.76 -7.92 4.03
CA ARG A 5 -18.06 -8.35 2.80
C ARG A 5 -17.06 -7.28 2.36
N TYR A 6 -15.83 -7.71 2.09
CA TYR A 6 -14.75 -6.83 1.66
C TYR A 6 -14.55 -6.91 0.14
N PRO A 7 -14.09 -5.82 -0.50
CA PRO A 7 -13.71 -5.87 -1.90
C PRO A 7 -12.55 -6.85 -2.11
N LYS A 8 -12.46 -7.40 -3.32
CA LYS A 8 -11.39 -8.35 -3.68
C LYS A 8 -10.00 -7.77 -3.39
N GLY A 9 -9.18 -8.55 -2.69
CA GLY A 9 -7.78 -8.20 -2.39
C GLY A 9 -7.61 -7.24 -1.21
N HIS A 10 -8.67 -7.01 -0.42
CA HIS A 10 -8.59 -6.17 0.78
C HIS A 10 -7.51 -6.66 1.77
N PHE A 11 -7.51 -7.96 2.07
CA PHE A 11 -6.55 -8.53 3.03
C PHE A 11 -5.16 -8.72 2.43
N ILE A 12 -5.07 -8.92 1.11
CA ILE A 12 -3.79 -8.90 0.39
C ILE A 12 -3.15 -7.51 0.50
N GLY A 13 -3.94 -6.45 0.27
CA GLY A 13 -3.48 -5.07 0.42
C GLY A 13 -3.01 -4.75 1.84
N LEU A 14 -3.73 -5.24 2.87
CA LEU A 14 -3.31 -5.13 4.27
C LEU A 14 -1.98 -5.86 4.51
N GLY A 15 -1.83 -7.09 4.01
CA GLY A 15 -0.59 -7.85 4.10
C GLY A 15 0.60 -7.08 3.54
N ILE A 16 0.45 -6.44 2.39
CA ILE A 16 1.49 -5.59 1.78
C ILE A 16 1.77 -4.36 2.64
N ALA A 17 0.71 -3.66 3.08
CA ALA A 17 0.82 -2.43 3.86
C ALA A 17 1.56 -2.63 5.19
N PHE A 18 1.44 -3.81 5.81
CA PHE A 18 2.22 -4.17 6.99
C PHE A 18 3.58 -4.79 6.64
N GLY A 19 3.65 -5.61 5.59
CA GLY A 19 4.86 -6.31 5.20
C GLY A 19 5.98 -5.38 4.78
N ILE A 20 5.72 -4.42 3.89
CA ILE A 20 6.76 -3.52 3.36
C ILE A 20 7.48 -2.75 4.49
N PRO A 21 6.79 -2.07 5.43
CA PRO A 21 7.46 -1.40 6.54
C PRO A 21 8.31 -2.32 7.41
N LEU A 22 7.88 -3.57 7.62
CA LEU A 22 8.65 -4.55 8.40
C LEU A 22 9.92 -5.01 7.68
N GLY A 23 9.94 -4.98 6.35
CA GLY A 23 11.11 -5.31 5.55
C GLY A 23 12.18 -4.22 5.52
N MET A 24 11.82 -2.95 5.76
CA MET A 24 12.76 -1.82 5.69
C MET A 24 13.95 -1.95 6.65
N PRO A 25 13.77 -2.26 7.95
CA PRO A 25 14.90 -2.46 8.87
C PRO A 25 15.86 -3.57 8.43
N ILE A 26 15.34 -4.63 7.80
CA ILE A 26 16.15 -5.74 7.29
C ILE A 26 17.01 -5.27 6.11
N GLY A 27 16.41 -4.52 5.17
CA GLY A 27 17.16 -3.91 4.06
C GLY A 27 18.26 -2.96 4.54
N LEU A 28 17.96 -2.16 5.57
CA LEU A 28 18.95 -1.29 6.22
C LEU A 28 20.09 -2.09 6.85
N ALA A 29 19.77 -3.16 7.60
CA ALA A 29 20.78 -4.00 8.26
C ALA A 29 21.72 -4.73 7.29
N ILE A 30 21.21 -5.10 6.11
CA ILE A 30 22.00 -5.75 5.05
C ILE A 30 22.81 -4.72 4.24
N GLY A 31 22.60 -3.41 4.47
CA GLY A 31 23.26 -2.34 3.70
C GLY A 31 22.68 -2.15 2.30
N ASN A 32 21.52 -2.75 2.01
CA ASN A 32 20.79 -2.56 0.76
C ASN A 32 19.32 -2.24 1.03
N ILE A 33 19.05 -0.95 1.18
CA ILE A 33 17.71 -0.43 1.48
C ILE A 33 16.67 -0.82 0.41
N GLY A 34 17.09 -1.01 -0.84
CA GLY A 34 16.20 -1.38 -1.95
C GLY A 34 15.63 -2.80 -1.81
N ILE A 35 16.34 -3.70 -1.14
CA ILE A 35 15.88 -5.08 -0.91
C ILE A 35 14.85 -5.14 0.23
N GLY A 36 14.86 -4.19 1.16
CA GLY A 36 13.96 -4.17 2.32
C GLY A 36 12.48 -4.30 1.94
N PRO A 37 11.93 -3.44 1.07
CA PRO A 37 10.55 -3.56 0.60
C PRO A 37 10.23 -4.90 -0.06
N ALA A 38 11.18 -5.49 -0.80
CA ALA A 38 10.99 -6.78 -1.46
C ALA A 38 10.88 -7.93 -0.44
N ILE A 39 11.75 -7.94 0.58
CA ILE A 39 11.66 -8.88 1.71
C ILE A 39 10.33 -8.68 2.44
N GLY A 40 9.97 -7.43 2.74
CA GLY A 40 8.72 -7.09 3.41
C GLY A 40 7.48 -7.59 2.65
N ALA A 41 7.46 -7.39 1.33
CA ALA A 41 6.40 -7.91 0.47
C ALA A 41 6.37 -9.45 0.45
N ALA A 42 7.52 -10.11 0.40
CA ALA A 42 7.63 -11.57 0.44
C ALA A 42 7.05 -12.17 1.74
N LEU A 43 7.12 -11.43 2.86
CA LEU A 43 6.51 -11.84 4.13
C LEU A 43 5.02 -11.47 4.21
N GLY A 44 4.65 -10.26 3.77
CA GLY A 44 3.30 -9.72 3.90
C GLY A 44 2.26 -10.32 2.96
N ILE A 45 2.64 -10.58 1.70
CA ILE A 45 1.72 -11.11 0.68
C ILE A 45 1.14 -12.48 1.06
N PRO A 46 1.94 -13.49 1.47
CA PRO A 46 1.40 -14.79 1.88
C PRO A 46 0.39 -14.70 3.02
N ILE A 47 0.66 -13.84 4.01
CA ILE A 47 -0.25 -13.59 5.14
C ILE A 47 -1.56 -12.99 4.62
N GLY A 48 -1.47 -11.98 3.76
CA GLY A 48 -2.63 -11.34 3.15
C GLY A 48 -3.48 -12.30 2.31
N ILE A 49 -2.83 -13.19 1.53
CA ILE A 49 -3.51 -14.24 0.76
C ILE A 49 -4.23 -15.23 1.68
N ALA A 50 -3.57 -15.68 2.75
CA ALA A 50 -4.16 -16.60 3.72
C ALA A 50 -5.39 -15.99 4.42
N LEU A 51 -5.30 -14.71 4.79
CA LEU A 51 -6.41 -13.96 5.37
C LEU A 51 -7.54 -13.74 4.37
N GLU A 52 -7.24 -13.40 3.11
CA GLU A 52 -8.25 -13.23 2.06
C GLU A 52 -9.07 -14.52 1.88
N LYS A 53 -8.40 -15.67 1.77
CA LYS A 53 -9.06 -16.98 1.65
C LYS A 53 -9.93 -17.31 2.87
N LYS A 54 -9.45 -17.01 4.08
CA LYS A 54 -10.13 -17.36 5.34
C LYS A 54 -11.28 -16.41 5.70
N LYS A 55 -11.14 -15.12 5.42
CA LYS A 55 -12.04 -14.05 5.89
C LYS A 55 -12.87 -13.42 4.79
N ASN A 56 -12.51 -13.61 3.52
CA ASN A 56 -13.21 -13.05 2.37
C ASN A 56 -13.43 -14.09 1.25
N PRO A 57 -14.06 -15.24 1.53
CA PRO A 57 -14.25 -16.29 0.52
C PRO A 57 -15.12 -15.86 -0.65
N ASN A 58 -16.04 -14.90 -0.43
CA ASN A 58 -16.92 -14.35 -1.44
C ASN A 58 -16.72 -12.82 -1.54
N PRO A 59 -15.62 -12.36 -2.16
CA PRO A 59 -15.34 -10.94 -2.28
C PRO A 59 -16.41 -10.26 -3.12
N ARG A 60 -16.86 -9.09 -2.67
CA ARG A 60 -17.78 -8.27 -3.46
C ARG A 60 -17.02 -7.51 -4.56
N PRO A 61 -17.65 -7.21 -5.71
CA PRO A 61 -17.06 -6.28 -6.67
C PRO A 61 -16.94 -4.87 -6.07
N LEU A 62 -16.01 -4.09 -6.62
CA LEU A 62 -15.91 -2.66 -6.33
C LEU A 62 -17.12 -1.93 -6.90
N THR A 63 -17.66 -0.98 -6.16
CA THR A 63 -18.69 -0.08 -6.71
C THR A 63 -18.02 1.00 -7.56
N LYS A 64 -18.75 1.56 -8.53
CA LYS A 64 -18.25 2.67 -9.36
C LYS A 64 -17.80 3.86 -8.50
N GLU A 65 -18.48 4.10 -7.39
CA GLU A 65 -18.11 5.15 -6.43
C GLU A 65 -16.78 4.86 -5.73
N GLU A 66 -16.53 3.62 -5.30
CA GLU A 66 -15.25 3.21 -4.70
C GLU A 66 -14.10 3.30 -5.71
N GLU A 67 -14.35 2.96 -6.97
CA GLU A 67 -13.37 3.08 -8.05
C GLU A 67 -13.01 4.54 -8.35
N ILE A 68 -14.03 5.41 -8.47
CA ILE A 68 -13.82 6.86 -8.64
C ILE A 68 -13.09 7.43 -7.43
N ARG A 69 -13.47 7.04 -6.21
CA ARG A 69 -12.78 7.49 -4.99
C ARG A 69 -11.33 7.05 -4.98
N LYS A 70 -11.04 5.79 -5.31
CA LYS A 70 -9.67 5.28 -5.39
C LYS A 70 -8.85 6.04 -6.44
N ARG A 71 -9.43 6.29 -7.62
CA ARG A 71 -8.79 7.08 -8.68
C ARG A 71 -8.51 8.52 -8.22
N ASN A 72 -9.50 9.18 -7.62
CA ASN A 72 -9.35 10.56 -7.14
C ASN A 72 -8.32 10.66 -6.01
N LEU A 73 -8.27 9.68 -5.10
CA LEU A 73 -7.24 9.60 -4.06
C LEU A 73 -5.83 9.42 -4.65
N ILE A 74 -5.67 8.56 -5.65
CA ILE A 74 -4.39 8.38 -6.35
C ILE A 74 -3.97 9.68 -7.03
N ILE A 75 -4.88 10.35 -7.74
CA ILE A 75 -4.61 11.64 -8.39
C ILE A 75 -4.21 12.70 -7.35
N LEU A 76 -4.93 12.79 -6.23
CA LEU A 76 -4.63 13.74 -5.16
C LEU A 76 -3.25 13.49 -4.54
N LEU A 77 -2.89 12.23 -4.31
CA LEU A 77 -1.55 11.86 -3.81
C LEU A 77 -0.44 12.23 -4.81
N LEU A 78 -0.65 12.00 -6.11
CA LEU A 78 0.32 12.37 -7.14
C LEU A 78 0.51 13.89 -7.24
N ILE A 79 -0.59 14.66 -7.22
CA ILE A 79 -0.54 16.12 -7.21
C ILE A 79 0.19 16.62 -5.95
N GLY A 80 -0.14 16.07 -4.78
CA GLY A 80 0.54 16.39 -3.54
C GLY A 80 2.04 16.13 -3.58
N LEU A 81 2.46 14.99 -4.16
CA LEU A 81 3.87 14.66 -4.34
C LEU A 81 4.57 15.65 -5.27
N ILE A 82 3.94 16.03 -6.38
CA ILE A 82 4.49 17.03 -7.32
C ILE A 82 4.69 18.38 -6.62
N VAL A 83 3.69 18.85 -5.88
CA VAL A 83 3.78 20.11 -5.13
C VAL A 83 4.87 20.02 -4.06
N PHE A 84 4.95 18.91 -3.32
CA PHE A 84 5.98 18.69 -2.32
C PHE A 84 7.40 18.74 -2.91
N VAL A 85 7.62 18.10 -4.06
CA VAL A 85 8.91 18.12 -4.76
C VAL A 85 9.23 19.53 -5.27
N ALA A 86 8.26 20.24 -5.85
CA ALA A 86 8.45 21.61 -6.33
C ALA A 86 8.85 22.57 -5.20
N VAL A 87 8.13 22.52 -4.06
CA VAL A 87 8.45 23.31 -2.87
C VAL A 87 9.81 22.94 -2.30
N SER A 88 10.14 21.65 -2.22
CA SER A 88 11.45 21.18 -1.74
C SER A 88 12.59 21.68 -2.62
N THR A 89 12.39 21.68 -3.94
CA THR A 89 13.38 22.18 -4.92
C THR A 89 13.53 23.69 -4.83
N PHE A 90 12.43 24.42 -4.70
CA PHE A 90 12.44 25.87 -4.52
C PHE A 90 13.13 26.29 -3.21
N TYR A 91 12.85 25.59 -2.11
CA TYR A 91 13.52 25.81 -0.83
C TYR A 91 15.04 25.58 -0.93
N PHE A 92 15.46 24.52 -1.63
CA PHE A 92 16.88 24.26 -1.88
C PHE A 92 17.55 25.37 -2.69
N PHE A 93 16.83 26.00 -3.62
CA PHE A 93 17.35 27.10 -4.45
C PHE A 93 17.47 28.43 -3.70
N LEU A 94 16.66 28.64 -2.65
CA LEU A 94 16.70 29.84 -1.81
C LEU A 94 17.79 29.80 -0.72
N LYS A 95 18.44 28.66 -0.53
CA LYS A 95 19.53 28.47 0.42
C LYS A 95 20.88 28.60 -0.27
#